data_AF-A0A7K1E203-F1
#
_entry.id   AF-A0A7K1E203-F1
#
_cell.length_a   1.000
_cell.length_b   1.000
_cell.length_c   1.000
_cell.angle_alpha   90.00
_cell.angle_beta   90.00
_cell.angle_gamma   90.00
#
_symmetry.space_group_name_H-M   'P 1'
#
loop_
_entity.id
_entity.type
_entity.pdbx_description
1 polymer ?
#
loop_
_entity_poly.entity_id
_entity_poly.type
_entity_poly.pdbx_seq_one_letter_code
_entity_poly.pdbx_strand_id
1 'polypeptide(L)' 'MSKLILTNEVSGLGSAGDVVEVKNGYARNYLIP' A
#
# COMPACT_ATOMS: atom_id res chain seq x y z
N MET A 1 1.69 2.66 11.97
CA MET A 1 1.29 3.13 10.63
C MET A 1 2.53 3.05 9.76
N SER A 2 2.36 2.64 8.50
CA SER A 2 3.44 2.43 7.54
C SER A 2 3.13 3.18 6.26
N LYS A 3 4.07 4.02 5.82
CA LYS A 3 4.00 4.75 4.56
C LYS A 3 4.73 3.96 3.49
N LEU A 4 4.11 3.79 2.33
CA LEU A 4 4.67 3.00 1.23
C LEU A 4 4.22 3.54 -0.13
N ILE A 5 5.01 3.24 -1.16
CA ILE A 5 4.66 3.49 -2.55
C ILE A 5 3.98 2.24 -3.10
N LEU A 6 2.82 2.43 -3.73
CA LEU A 6 2.15 1.36 -4.45
C LEU A 6 2.94 1.03 -5.72
N THR A 7 3.28 -0.24 -5.91
CA THR A 7 3.96 -0.71 -7.13
C THR A 7 2.97 -1.09 -8.23
N ASN A 8 1.72 -1.34 -7.86
CA ASN A 8 0.60 -1.65 -8.75
C ASN A 8 -0.63 -0.87 -8.30
N GLU A 9 -1.60 -0.66 -9.19
CA GLU A 9 -2.89 -0.10 -8.82
C GLU A 9 -3.63 -1.03 -7.83
N VAL A 10 -4.15 -0.44 -6.76
CA VAL A 10 -4.94 -1.13 -5.75
C VAL A 10 -6.28 -0.41 -5.65
N SER A 11 -7.34 -1.09 -6.09
CA SER A 11 -8.71 -0.55 -6.09
C SER A 11 -9.12 -0.06 -4.71
N GLY A 12 -9.59 1.20 -4.64
CA GLY A 12 -9.99 1.85 -3.39
C GLY A 12 -8.85 2.32 -2.49
N LEU A 13 -7.58 2.16 -2.90
CA LEU A 13 -6.40 2.61 -2.16
C LEU A 13 -5.57 3.63 -2.95
N GLY A 14 -5.32 3.39 -4.23
CA GLY A 14 -4.56 4.28 -5.11
C GLY A 14 -3.97 3.60 -6.35
N SER A 15 -3.28 4.39 -7.17
CA SER A 15 -2.62 3.95 -8.39
C SER A 15 -1.15 3.59 -8.15
N ALA A 16 -0.54 2.88 -9.10
CA ALA A 16 0.90 2.63 -9.07
C ALA A 16 1.68 3.96 -9.05
N GLY A 17 2.63 4.09 -8.12
CA GLY A 17 3.41 5.30 -7.87
C GLY A 17 2.87 6.18 -6.73
N ASP A 18 1.63 5.95 -6.27
CA ASP A 18 1.07 6.73 -5.18
C ASP A 18 1.70 6.36 -3.84
N VAL A 19 2.00 7.38 -3.04
CA VAL A 19 2.47 7.21 -1.67
C VAL A 19 1.27 7.18 -0.73
N VAL A 20 0.99 6.02 -0.14
CA VAL A 20 -0.14 5.82 0.77
C VAL A 20 0.32 5.47 2.18
N GLU A 21 -0.49 5.82 3.17
CA GLU A 21 -0.26 5.44 4.56
C GLU A 21 -1.31 4.42 5.00
N VAL A 22 -0.84 3.24 5.39
CA VAL A 22 -1.71 2.12 5.78
C VAL A 22 -1.33 1.57 7.15
N LYS A 23 -2.20 0.72 7.70
CA LYS A 23 -1.90 -0.02 8.93
C LYS A 23 -0.78 -1.03 8.67
N ASN A 24 0.13 -1.16 9.63
CA ASN A 24 1.29 -2.06 9.53
C ASN A 24 0.91 -3.51 9.20
N GLY A 25 -0.21 -4.01 9.76
CA GLY A 25 -0.69 -5.37 9.48
C GLY A 25 -1.14 -5.55 8.03
N TYR A 26 -1.80 -4.53 7.46
CA TYR A 26 -2.24 -4.57 6.06
C TYR A 26 -1.05 -4.52 5.09
N ALA A 27 -0.08 -3.62 5.35
CA ALA A 27 1.13 -3.54 4.55
C ALA A 27 1.87 -4.89 4.49
N ARG A 28 2.13 -5.53 5.63
CA ARG A 28 2.93 -6.76 5.69
C ARG A 28 2.21 -8.02 5.22
N ASN A 29 0.88 -8.07 5.34
CA ASN A 29 0.12 -9.29 5.04
C ASN A 29 -0.49 -9.28 3.62
N TYR A 30 -0.63 -8.11 3.00
CA TYR A 30 -1.36 -7.97 1.73
C TYR A 30 -0.63 -7.15 0.66
N LEU A 31 0.25 -6.21 1.04
CA LEU A 31 0.91 -5.31 0.06
C LEU A 31 2.39 -5.64 -0.15
N ILE A 32 3.03 -6.27 0.82
CA ILE A 32 4.41 -6.75 0.76
C ILE A 32 4.33 -8.27 0.65
N PRO A 33 4.94 -8.89 -0.38
CA PRO A 33 4.97 -10.34 -0.50
C PRO A 33 5.71 -11.03 0.65
#